data_AF-A0A368F0E8-F1
#
_entry.id   AF-A0A368F0E8-F1
#
_cell.length_a   1.000
_cell.length_b   1.000
_cell.length_c   1.000
_cell.angle_alpha   90.00
_cell.angle_beta   90.00
_cell.angle_gamma   90.00
#
_symmetry.space_group_name_H-M   'P 1'
#
loop_
_entity.id
_entity.type
_entity.pdbx_description
1 polymer ?
#
loop_
_entity_poly.entity_id
_entity_poly.type
_entity_poly.pdbx_seq_one_letter_code
_entity_poly.pdbx_strand_id
1 'polypeptide(L)'
;RFVLSDSCLYYFDQTGEKEPRGIIPLQNVGVRRVESASRPFMFEIFSLSEDGRIKACKTEQTGKLVEGRHSVYRICASGSDDLNAWLEAIAGAVTNYPTRPRSAH
;
A
#
# COMPACT_ATOMS: atom_id res chain seq x y z
N ARG A 1 6.29 -7.45 -8.93
CA ARG A 1 4.87 -7.52 -9.39
C ARG A 1 3.95 -7.08 -8.27
N PHE A 2 2.80 -6.48 -8.57
CA PHE A 2 1.73 -6.18 -7.61
C PHE A 2 0.45 -6.92 -7.94
N VAL A 3 -0.31 -7.30 -6.92
CA VAL A 3 -1.63 -7.94 -7.03
C VAL A 3 -2.54 -7.34 -5.96
N LEU A 4 -3.73 -6.88 -6.36
CA LEU A 4 -4.78 -6.46 -5.45
C LEU A 4 -5.80 -7.58 -5.31
N SER A 5 -6.03 -8.04 -4.09
CA SER A 5 -7.07 -9.04 -3.76
C SER A 5 -7.54 -8.80 -2.33
N ASP A 6 -8.84 -8.99 -2.06
CA ASP A 6 -9.40 -8.97 -0.69
C ASP A 6 -8.97 -7.74 0.14
N SER A 7 -9.03 -6.55 -0.48
CA SER A 7 -8.59 -5.29 0.12
C SER A 7 -7.14 -5.28 0.65
N CYS A 8 -6.28 -6.12 0.08
CA CYS A 8 -4.86 -6.19 0.37
C CYS A 8 -4.05 -6.04 -0.92
N LEU A 9 -2.99 -5.24 -0.87
CA LEU A 9 -2.01 -5.13 -1.94
C LEU A 9 -0.82 -6.04 -1.63
N TYR A 10 -0.63 -7.05 -2.47
CA TYR A 10 0.46 -8.00 -2.41
C TYR A 10 1.54 -7.58 -3.39
N TYR A 11 2.81 -7.65 -2.97
CA TYR A 11 3.94 -7.41 -3.87
C TYR A 11 4.97 -8.53 -3.82
N PHE A 12 5.57 -8.79 -4.97
CA PHE A 12 6.50 -9.88 -5.24
C PHE A 12 7.76 -9.32 -5.85
N ASP A 13 8.92 -9.89 -5.51
CA ASP A 13 10.20 -9.44 -6.05
C ASP A 13 10.34 -9.87 -7.51
N GLN A 14 9.97 -11.13 -7.80
CA GLN A 14 10.15 -11.73 -9.11
C GLN A 14 8.85 -12.27 -9.69
N THR A 15 8.80 -12.35 -11.02
CA THR A 15 7.69 -12.96 -11.74
C THR A 15 7.73 -14.48 -11.54
N GLY A 16 6.65 -15.07 -11.03
CA GLY A 16 6.52 -16.52 -10.82
C GLY A 16 6.61 -16.98 -9.36
N GLU A 17 6.90 -16.08 -8.42
CA GLU A 17 6.83 -16.38 -6.99
C GLU A 17 5.39 -16.68 -6.55
N LYS A 18 5.21 -17.73 -5.75
CA LYS A 18 3.92 -18.08 -5.16
C LYS A 18 3.65 -17.31 -3.86
N GLU A 19 4.71 -16.98 -3.13
CA GLU A 19 4.64 -16.28 -1.86
C GLU A 19 4.94 -14.79 -2.06
N PRO A 20 4.11 -13.88 -1.51
CA PRO A 20 4.36 -12.45 -1.58
C PRO A 20 5.59 -12.06 -0.74
N ARG A 21 6.40 -11.13 -1.27
CA ARG A 21 7.46 -10.47 -0.51
C ARG A 21 6.87 -9.61 0.61
N GLY A 22 5.69 -9.05 0.42
CA GLY A 22 4.97 -8.36 1.47
C GLY A 22 3.52 -8.07 1.13
N ILE A 23 2.79 -7.68 2.17
CA ILE A 23 1.34 -7.49 2.15
C ILE A 23 1.04 -6.14 2.80
N ILE A 24 0.27 -5.32 2.10
CA ILE A 24 -0.20 -4.01 2.56
C ILE A 24 -1.74 -4.07 2.63
N PRO A 25 -2.32 -4.27 3.82
CA PRO A 25 -3.75 -4.10 4.04
C PRO A 25 -4.19 -2.68 3.71
N LEU A 26 -5.27 -2.54 2.95
CA LEU A 26 -5.84 -1.25 2.54
C LEU A 26 -6.88 -0.77 3.57
N GLN A 27 -6.49 -0.77 4.84
CA GLN A 27 -7.32 -0.34 5.96
C GLN A 27 -6.79 0.98 6.52
N ASN A 28 -7.65 1.98 6.63
CA ASN A 28 -7.27 3.32 7.11
C ASN A 28 -6.05 3.89 6.36
N VAL A 29 -6.09 3.77 5.03
CA VAL A 29 -5.09 4.35 4.13
C VAL A 29 -5.78 5.18 3.06
N GLY A 30 -5.09 6.18 2.55
CA GLY A 30 -5.49 6.92 1.36
C GLY A 30 -4.58 6.57 0.19
N VAL A 31 -5.05 6.84 -1.03
CA VAL A 31 -4.24 6.74 -2.24
C VAL A 31 -4.32 8.05 -3.02
N ARG A 32 -3.19 8.51 -3.56
CA ARG A 32 -3.16 9.73 -4.40
C ARG A 32 -2.06 9.69 -5.45
N ARG A 33 -2.26 10.44 -6.53
CA ARG A 33 -1.22 10.70 -7.52
C ARG A 33 -0.11 11.55 -6.91
N VAL A 34 1.13 11.28 -7.31
CA VAL A 34 2.31 12.06 -6.92
C VAL A 34 3.03 12.49 -8.20
N GLU A 35 3.27 13.78 -8.33
CA GLU A 35 4.12 14.31 -9.38
C GLU A 35 5.58 14.28 -8.94
N SER A 36 6.47 13.88 -9.85
CA SER A 36 7.91 13.93 -9.64
C SER A 36 8.61 14.25 -10.94
N ALA A 37 9.57 15.16 -10.86
CA ALA A 37 10.43 15.50 -11.99
C ALA A 37 11.31 14.32 -12.44
N SER A 38 11.64 13.40 -11.53
CA SER A 38 12.58 12.29 -11.81
C SER A 38 11.89 10.99 -12.25
N ARG A 39 10.59 10.83 -11.94
CA ARG A 39 9.85 9.59 -12.20
C ARG A 39 8.41 9.90 -12.56
N PRO A 40 7.98 9.63 -13.80
CA PRO A 40 6.58 9.80 -14.19
C PRO A 40 5.70 8.72 -13.57
N PHE A 41 4.38 8.91 -13.68
CA PHE A 41 3.35 7.90 -13.36
C PHE A 41 3.39 7.35 -11.93
N MET A 42 3.71 8.20 -10.95
CA MET A 42 3.74 7.78 -9.55
C MET A 42 2.42 8.01 -8.83
N PHE A 43 2.12 7.09 -7.93
CA PHE A 43 1.12 7.26 -6.88
C PHE A 43 1.72 6.84 -5.54
N GLU A 44 1.05 7.23 -4.47
CA GLU A 44 1.40 6.77 -3.14
C GLU A 44 0.17 6.32 -2.35
N ILE A 45 0.39 5.30 -1.53
CA ILE A 45 -0.53 4.86 -0.48
C ILE A 45 0.01 5.45 0.82
N PHE A 46 -0.81 6.20 1.55
CA PHE A 46 -0.41 6.89 2.77
C PHE A 46 -1.33 6.53 3.95
N SER A 47 -0.79 6.53 5.16
CA SER A 47 -1.59 6.23 6.35
C SER A 47 -2.62 7.33 6.65
N LEU A 48 -3.84 6.92 6.97
CA LEU A 48 -4.87 7.74 7.63
C LEU A 48 -5.03 7.34 9.11
N SER A 49 -4.19 6.42 9.60
CA SER A 49 -4.23 5.96 11.00
C SER A 49 -3.65 7.02 11.94
N GLU A 50 -4.14 7.06 13.18
CA GLU A 50 -3.72 8.05 14.18
C GLU A 50 -2.23 7.96 14.54
N ASP A 51 -1.63 6.77 14.43
CA ASP A 51 -0.21 6.54 14.66
C ASP A 51 0.67 6.89 13.44
N GLY A 52 0.05 7.32 12.33
CA GLY A 52 0.70 7.69 11.09
C GLY A 52 1.38 6.53 10.36
N ARG A 53 1.08 5.27 10.70
CA ARG A 53 1.72 4.10 10.10
C ARG A 53 0.74 3.25 9.32
N ILE A 54 1.27 2.55 8.32
CA ILE A 54 0.54 1.55 7.54
C ILE A 54 0.89 0.19 8.13
N LYS A 55 -0.13 -0.55 8.59
CA LYS A 55 0.03 -1.88 9.18
C LYS A 55 0.31 -2.93 8.12
N ALA A 56 1.54 -2.98 7.64
CA ALA A 56 1.99 -3.92 6.60
C ALA A 56 2.93 -4.97 7.17
N CYS A 57 3.18 -6.04 6.41
CA CYS A 57 4.24 -7.00 6.71
C CYS A 57 5.09 -7.27 5.47
N LYS A 58 6.34 -7.70 5.69
CA LYS A 58 7.26 -8.11 4.62
C LYS A 58 8.19 -9.21 5.08
N THR A 59 8.68 -9.99 4.14
CA THR A 59 9.68 -11.02 4.36
C THR A 59 11.06 -10.45 4.04
N GLU A 60 11.98 -10.44 5.00
CA GLU A 60 13.36 -10.02 4.77
C GLU A 60 14.13 -11.01 3.89
N GLN A 61 15.33 -10.64 3.45
CA GLN A 61 16.18 -11.52 2.63
C GLN A 61 16.54 -12.83 3.34
N THR A 62 16.52 -12.83 4.68
CA THR A 62 16.73 -14.01 5.53
C THR A 62 15.51 -14.94 5.59
N GLY A 63 14.38 -14.57 4.98
CA GLY A 63 13.11 -15.31 5.06
C GLY A 63 12.28 -14.98 6.30
N LYS A 64 12.75 -14.09 7.19
CA LYS A 64 12.00 -13.68 8.38
C LYS A 64 10.87 -12.72 8.04
N LEU A 65 9.65 -13.01 8.53
CA LEU A 65 8.52 -12.09 8.46
C LEU A 65 8.69 -10.96 9.50
N VAL A 66 8.58 -9.71 9.04
CA VAL A 66 8.69 -8.51 9.86
C VAL A 66 7.58 -7.51 9.55
N GLU A 67 7.27 -6.67 10.54
CA GLU A 67 6.30 -5.57 10.37
C GLU A 67 6.89 -4.43 9.54
N GLY A 68 6.09 -3.91 8.61
CA GLY A 68 6.40 -2.71 7.84
C GLY A 68 6.32 -1.46 8.72
N ARG A 69 7.26 -0.53 8.54
CA ARG A 69 7.34 0.72 9.34
C ARG A 69 7.06 1.97 8.53
N HIS A 70 6.34 1.81 7.42
CA HIS A 70 6.12 2.86 6.43
C HIS A 70 4.88 3.69 6.81
N SER A 71 5.01 5.02 6.75
CA SER A 71 3.86 5.93 6.73
C SER A 71 3.31 6.12 5.30
N VAL A 72 4.15 5.85 4.29
CA VAL A 72 3.86 6.02 2.87
C VAL A 72 4.57 4.92 2.06
N TYR A 73 3.87 4.36 1.07
CA TYR A 73 4.43 3.55 -0.01
C TYR A 73 4.31 4.31 -1.33
N ARG A 74 5.44 4.60 -1.98
CA ARG A 74 5.47 5.22 -3.32
C ARG A 74 5.69 4.16 -4.37
N ILE A 75 4.83 4.15 -5.39
CA ILE A 75 4.83 3.16 -6.46
C ILE A 75 4.86 3.90 -7.79
N CYS A 76 5.71 3.42 -8.71
CA CYS A 76 5.77 3.89 -10.08
C CYS A 76 5.00 2.91 -10.96
N ALA A 77 3.94 3.37 -11.60
CA ALA A 77 3.23 2.61 -12.62
C ALA A 77 4.04 2.60 -13.93
N SER A 78 3.70 1.68 -14.84
CA SER A 78 4.38 1.56 -16.15
C SER A 78 3.96 2.65 -17.13
N GLY A 79 2.82 3.30 -16.90
CA GLY A 79 2.24 4.32 -17.77
C GLY A 79 1.07 5.03 -17.11
N SER A 80 0.47 6.00 -17.84
CA SER A 80 -0.65 6.79 -17.31
C SER A 80 -1.92 5.96 -17.10
N ASP A 81 -2.21 5.02 -18.00
CA ASP A 81 -3.40 4.17 -17.88
C ASP A 81 -3.28 3.23 -16.68
N ASP A 82 -2.11 2.61 -16.50
CA ASP A 82 -1.81 1.80 -15.33
C ASP A 82 -1.93 2.62 -14.03
N LEU A 83 -1.39 3.85 -14.02
CA LEU A 83 -1.51 4.75 -12.86
C LEU A 83 -2.97 4.97 -12.49
N ASN A 84 -3.80 5.34 -13.46
CA ASN A 84 -5.22 5.61 -13.22
C ASN A 84 -5.96 4.35 -12.77
N ALA A 85 -5.71 3.21 -13.41
CA ALA A 85 -6.30 1.93 -13.03
C ALA A 85 -5.92 1.52 -11.60
N TRP A 86 -4.66 1.71 -11.20
CA TRP A 86 -4.22 1.46 -9.82
C TRP A 86 -4.86 2.40 -8.81
N LEU A 87 -4.98 3.69 -9.12
CA LEU A 87 -5.64 4.67 -8.25
C LEU A 87 -7.10 4.29 -8.02
N GLU A 88 -7.85 3.98 -9.08
CA GLU A 88 -9.26 3.58 -9.01
C GLU A 88 -9.44 2.27 -8.24
N ALA A 89 -8.64 1.24 -8.58
CA ALA A 89 -8.74 -0.07 -7.95
C ALA A 89 -8.42 -0.02 -6.45
N ILE A 90 -7.37 0.72 -6.06
CA ILE A 90 -7.01 0.88 -4.65
C ILE A 90 -8.06 1.71 -3.93
N ALA A 91 -8.52 2.84 -4.49
CA ALA A 91 -9.54 3.67 -3.88
C ALA A 91 -10.85 2.90 -3.63
N GLY A 92 -11.26 2.03 -4.56
CA GLY A 92 -12.43 1.17 -4.40
C GLY A 92 -12.24 0.03 -3.39
N ALA A 93 -11.01 -0.38 -3.12
CA ALA A 93 -10.68 -1.46 -2.19
C ALA A 93 -10.39 -0.98 -0.76
N VAL A 94 -10.14 0.32 -0.56
CA VAL A 94 -9.87 0.91 0.75
C VAL A 94 -11.09 0.82 1.66
N THR A 95 -10.84 0.41 2.91
CA THR A 95 -11.83 0.45 3.98
C THR A 95 -11.38 1.43 5.06
N ASN A 96 -12.26 2.36 5.42
CA ASN A 96 -12.00 3.34 6.46
C ASN A 96 -12.92 3.06 7.65
N TYR A 97 -12.33 2.71 8.78
CA TYR A 97 -13.09 2.52 10.01
C TYR A 97 -13.19 3.85 10.74
N PRO A 98 -14.37 4.20 11.31
CA PRO A 98 -14.43 5.33 12.23
C PRO A 98 -13.49 5.03 13.39
N THR A 99 -12.49 5.89 13.61
CA THR A 99 -11.63 5.76 14.78
C THR A 99 -12.53 5.89 16.01
N ARG A 100 -12.54 4.84 16.84
CA ARG A 100 -13.33 4.83 18.06
C ARG A 100 -12.84 6.04 18.87
N PRO A 101 -13.72 7.01 19.25
CA PRO A 101 -13.27 8.18 19.97
C PRO A 101 -12.55 7.71 21.23
N ARG A 102 -11.33 8.24 21.47
CA ARG A 102 -10.61 8.00 22.72
C ARG A 102 -11.58 8.28 23.87
N SER A 103 -11.94 7.24 24.63
CA SER A 103 -12.55 7.43 25.94
C SER A 103 -11.55 8.25 26.75
N ALA A 104 -11.89 9.52 26.99
CA ALA A 104 -11.20 10.33 27.98
C ALA A 104 -11.42 9.64 29.34
N HIS A 105 -10.33 9.11 29.91
CA HIS A 105 -10.24 8.76 31.31
C HIS A 105 -9.68 9.95 32.08
#